data_AF-A0A2E2WJN3-F1
#
_entry.id   AF-A0A2E2WJN3-F1
#
_cell.length_a   1.000
_cell.length_b   1.000
_cell.length_c   1.000
_cell.angle_alpha   90.00
_cell.angle_beta   90.00
_cell.angle_gamma   90.00
#
_symmetry.space_group_name_H-M   'P 1'
#
loop_
_entity.id
_entity.type
_entity.pdbx_description
1 polymer ?
#
loop_
_entity_poly.entity_id
_entity_poly.type
_entity_poly.pdbx_seq_one_letter_code
_entity_poly.pdbx_strand_id
1 'polypeptide(L)'
;MAHKPYKSKDLDAIRQKIDELDTRIHDTLKERAELVLKIGEEKRKNNIEIVQPAREAQMIRRLLSKHKGVLPEMAVVRIWRELVGAVSLLQTGLKVAVAEIDGHPENWDLAKDYFGSCLPMQRVPTALSAIGLVREAKVNFAVLPWPEDQEDQPWWDYLASDSETPIQIIVRLPHGDDPNELNPSYRALVVAKAGFEESGDDNSFLMIDCEESVSRARIAAKAEEAGLKPLSISTKHASDADQDHKHLLEVGGYMVQGDKKVKALLKLLGEEENKITCIGGYPVPSTYSKTIIAREDTIPNAPKA
;
A
#
# COMPACT_ATOMS: atom_id res chain seq x y z
N MET A 1 -48.90 14.02 0.97
CA MET A 1 -48.44 15.21 0.21
C MET A 1 -48.11 14.75 -1.21
N ALA A 2 -48.69 15.37 -2.24
CA ALA A 2 -48.45 14.98 -3.62
C ALA A 2 -46.99 15.34 -4.01
N HIS A 3 -46.24 14.35 -4.51
CA HIS A 3 -44.92 14.55 -5.11
C HIS A 3 -45.09 15.51 -6.30
N LYS A 4 -44.72 16.78 -6.11
CA LYS A 4 -44.81 17.79 -7.17
C LYS A 4 -43.76 17.39 -8.22
N PRO A 5 -44.15 16.99 -9.44
CA PRO A 5 -43.16 16.59 -10.44
C PRO A 5 -42.29 17.81 -10.73
N TYR A 6 -41.00 17.69 -10.47
CA TYR A 6 -40.03 18.76 -10.70
C TYR A 6 -39.84 18.91 -12.22
N LYS A 7 -40.66 19.74 -12.87
CA LYS A 7 -40.51 20.12 -14.28
C LYS A 7 -39.76 21.44 -14.36
N SER A 8 -38.44 21.38 -14.47
CA SER A 8 -37.59 22.54 -14.78
C SER A 8 -36.83 22.25 -16.05
N LYS A 9 -37.10 23.00 -17.12
CA LYS A 9 -36.42 22.85 -18.41
C LYS A 9 -34.92 23.06 -18.28
N ASP A 10 -34.50 23.95 -17.39
CA ASP A 10 -33.07 24.21 -17.14
C ASP A 10 -32.42 23.01 -16.43
N LEU A 11 -33.12 22.38 -15.48
CA LEU A 11 -32.64 21.17 -14.84
C LEU A 11 -32.55 20.01 -15.84
N ASP A 12 -33.55 19.86 -16.69
CA ASP A 12 -33.59 18.80 -17.70
C ASP A 12 -32.43 18.99 -18.71
N ALA A 13 -32.14 20.22 -19.11
CA ALA A 13 -31.00 20.53 -19.97
C ALA A 13 -29.63 20.27 -19.29
N ILE A 14 -29.51 20.53 -17.99
CA ILE A 14 -28.30 20.19 -17.22
C ILE A 14 -28.12 18.67 -17.13
N ARG A 15 -29.20 17.93 -16.85
CA ARG A 15 -29.18 16.46 -16.79
C ARG A 15 -28.78 15.85 -18.12
N GLN A 16 -29.33 16.33 -19.23
CA GLN A 16 -28.94 15.86 -20.55
C GLN A 16 -27.42 16.04 -20.80
N LYS A 17 -26.84 17.18 -20.38
CA LYS A 17 -25.39 17.39 -20.48
C LYS A 17 -24.59 16.43 -19.59
N ILE A 18 -25.12 16.06 -18.41
CA ILE A 18 -24.51 15.04 -17.54
C ILE A 18 -24.58 13.67 -18.22
N ASP A 19 -25.72 13.28 -18.77
CA ASP A 19 -25.87 11.99 -19.46
C ASP A 19 -24.91 11.86 -20.66
N GLU A 20 -24.71 12.94 -21.41
CA GLU A 20 -23.71 13.02 -22.50
C GLU A 20 -22.26 12.94 -21.99
N LEU A 21 -21.96 13.48 -20.80
CA LEU A 21 -20.66 13.34 -20.15
C LEU A 21 -20.45 11.90 -19.65
N ASP A 22 -21.44 11.33 -18.99
CA ASP A 22 -21.39 9.98 -18.44
C ASP A 22 -21.21 8.93 -19.54
N THR A 23 -21.87 9.11 -20.68
CA THR A 23 -21.67 8.27 -21.87
C THR A 23 -20.21 8.31 -22.33
N ARG A 24 -19.62 9.51 -22.44
CA ARG A 24 -18.21 9.67 -22.84
C ARG A 24 -17.23 9.12 -21.81
N ILE A 25 -17.53 9.28 -20.51
CA ILE A 25 -16.74 8.69 -19.44
C ILE A 25 -16.76 7.17 -19.58
N HIS A 26 -17.94 6.57 -19.74
CA HIS A 26 -18.08 5.13 -19.91
C HIS A 26 -17.33 4.62 -21.15
N ASP A 27 -17.43 5.32 -22.29
CA ASP A 27 -16.68 4.96 -23.51
C ASP A 27 -15.16 5.04 -23.30
N THR A 28 -14.69 6.08 -22.63
CA THR A 28 -13.26 6.24 -22.29
C THR A 28 -12.78 5.14 -21.33
N LEU A 29 -13.62 4.74 -20.37
CA LEU A 29 -13.28 3.67 -19.44
C LEU A 29 -13.23 2.30 -20.13
N LYS A 30 -14.11 2.03 -21.09
CA LYS A 30 -14.05 0.84 -21.94
C LYS A 30 -12.74 0.79 -22.74
N GLU A 31 -12.39 1.88 -23.42
CA GLU A 31 -11.13 1.97 -24.16
C GLU A 31 -9.92 1.75 -23.24
N ARG A 32 -9.92 2.36 -22.05
CA ARG A 32 -8.88 2.13 -21.03
C ARG A 32 -8.80 0.65 -20.66
N ALA A 33 -9.93 -0.03 -20.43
CA ALA A 33 -9.94 -1.45 -20.07
C ALA A 33 -9.31 -2.32 -21.17
N GLU A 34 -9.60 -2.06 -22.44
CA GLU A 34 -8.98 -2.74 -23.57
C GLU A 34 -7.46 -2.55 -23.63
N LEU A 35 -6.98 -1.34 -23.38
CA LEU A 35 -5.54 -1.05 -23.32
C LEU A 35 -4.86 -1.80 -22.17
N VAL A 36 -5.52 -1.88 -21.01
CA VAL A 36 -4.96 -2.61 -19.88
C VAL A 36 -4.96 -4.12 -20.13
N LEU A 37 -5.94 -4.68 -20.84
CA LEU A 37 -5.88 -6.08 -21.29
C LEU A 37 -4.64 -6.34 -22.15
N LYS A 38 -4.34 -5.46 -23.13
CA LYS A 38 -3.13 -5.56 -23.95
C LYS A 38 -1.85 -5.47 -23.11
N ILE A 39 -1.80 -4.59 -22.11
CA ILE A 39 -0.69 -4.52 -21.15
C ILE A 39 -0.53 -5.86 -20.40
N GLY A 40 -1.64 -6.46 -19.96
CA GLY A 40 -1.63 -7.76 -19.27
C GLY A 40 -1.10 -8.89 -20.15
N GLU A 41 -1.46 -8.91 -21.43
CA GLU A 41 -0.93 -9.87 -22.41
C GLU A 41 0.57 -9.70 -22.61
N GLU A 42 1.04 -8.46 -22.78
CA GLU A 42 2.47 -8.17 -22.93
C GLU A 42 3.26 -8.53 -21.67
N LYS A 43 2.74 -8.22 -20.49
CA LYS A 43 3.37 -8.63 -19.23
C LYS A 43 3.50 -10.14 -19.11
N ARG A 44 2.44 -10.88 -19.45
CA ARG A 44 2.45 -12.35 -19.43
C ARG A 44 3.48 -12.94 -20.39
N LYS A 45 3.60 -12.39 -21.61
CA LYS A 45 4.60 -12.83 -22.60
C LYS A 45 6.04 -12.63 -22.11
N ASN A 46 6.27 -11.57 -21.34
CA ASN A 46 7.60 -11.18 -20.86
C ASN A 46 7.88 -11.62 -19.40
N ASN A 47 6.98 -12.42 -18.79
CA ASN A 47 7.06 -12.83 -17.39
C ASN A 47 7.22 -11.64 -16.41
N ILE A 48 6.54 -10.52 -16.71
CA ILE A 48 6.53 -9.31 -15.88
C ILE A 48 5.37 -9.39 -14.88
N GLU A 49 5.61 -8.89 -13.67
CA GLU A 49 4.62 -8.83 -12.61
C GLU A 49 3.37 -8.04 -13.00
N ILE A 50 2.21 -8.59 -12.66
CA ILE A 50 0.91 -8.04 -13.06
C ILE A 50 0.65 -6.73 -12.30
N VAL A 51 0.89 -6.72 -10.98
CA VAL A 51 0.71 -5.55 -10.12
C VAL A 51 2.04 -4.85 -9.90
N GLN A 52 2.06 -3.53 -10.11
CA GLN A 52 3.25 -2.68 -9.96
C GLN A 52 2.89 -1.44 -9.12
N PRO A 53 3.01 -1.51 -7.80
CA PRO A 53 2.61 -0.41 -6.91
C PRO A 53 3.33 0.91 -7.19
N ALA A 54 4.60 0.86 -7.61
CA ALA A 54 5.36 2.04 -8.02
C ALA A 54 4.65 2.81 -9.15
N ARG A 55 4.17 2.07 -10.17
CA ARG A 55 3.44 2.66 -11.30
C ARG A 55 2.10 3.27 -10.88
N GLU A 56 1.41 2.62 -9.94
CA GLU A 56 0.15 3.10 -9.37
C GLU A 56 0.36 4.40 -8.59
N ALA A 57 1.37 4.45 -7.73
CA ALA A 57 1.72 5.64 -6.96
C ALA A 57 2.07 6.82 -7.88
N GLN A 58 2.91 6.60 -8.89
CA GLN A 58 3.23 7.62 -9.91
C GLN A 58 1.98 8.11 -10.65
N MET A 59 1.05 7.21 -10.98
CA MET A 59 -0.22 7.58 -11.62
C MET A 59 -1.03 8.49 -10.70
N ILE A 60 -1.20 8.12 -9.43
CA ILE A 60 -1.96 8.91 -8.45
C ILE A 60 -1.32 10.28 -8.23
N ARG A 61 0.00 10.36 -7.99
CA ARG A 61 0.75 11.62 -7.85
C ARG A 61 0.56 12.54 -9.07
N ARG A 62 0.61 11.96 -10.28
CA ARG A 62 0.37 12.69 -11.54
C ARG A 62 -1.06 13.23 -11.65
N LEU A 63 -2.06 12.48 -11.17
CA LEU A 63 -3.45 12.92 -11.20
C LEU A 63 -3.67 14.06 -10.22
N LEU A 64 -3.19 13.90 -8.97
CA LEU A 64 -3.30 14.93 -7.93
C LEU A 64 -2.59 16.23 -8.32
N SER A 65 -1.37 16.16 -8.84
CA SER A 65 -0.62 17.36 -9.27
C SER A 65 -1.29 18.13 -10.42
N LYS A 66 -2.10 17.48 -11.24
CA LYS A 66 -2.87 18.12 -12.33
C LYS A 66 -4.27 18.51 -11.90
N HIS A 67 -4.74 18.02 -10.76
CA HIS A 67 -6.13 18.16 -10.35
C HIS A 67 -6.47 19.61 -10.06
N LYS A 68 -7.51 20.11 -10.75
CA LYS A 68 -8.07 21.44 -10.56
C LYS A 68 -9.58 21.33 -10.69
N GLY A 69 -10.33 21.79 -9.69
CA GLY A 69 -11.78 21.80 -9.77
C GLY A 69 -12.46 21.63 -8.42
N VAL A 70 -13.76 21.37 -8.48
CA VAL A 70 -14.63 21.20 -7.31
C VAL A 70 -14.77 19.75 -6.85
N LEU A 71 -14.32 18.78 -7.68
CA LEU A 71 -14.32 17.37 -7.29
C LEU A 71 -13.26 17.15 -6.20
N PRO A 72 -13.59 16.51 -5.07
CA PRO A 72 -12.61 16.25 -4.01
C PRO A 72 -11.48 15.33 -4.48
N GLU A 73 -10.24 15.60 -4.03
CA GLU A 73 -9.08 14.78 -4.36
C GLU A 73 -9.25 13.32 -3.92
N MET A 74 -9.85 13.08 -2.74
CA MET A 74 -10.19 11.74 -2.29
C MET A 74 -11.06 10.99 -3.33
N ALA A 75 -12.05 11.67 -3.93
CA ALA A 75 -12.92 11.04 -4.92
C ALA A 75 -12.12 10.65 -6.18
N VAL A 76 -11.19 11.51 -6.61
CA VAL A 76 -10.26 11.19 -7.71
C VAL A 76 -9.44 9.94 -7.36
N VAL A 77 -8.81 9.89 -6.19
CA VAL A 77 -8.00 8.73 -5.79
C VAL A 77 -8.85 7.46 -5.73
N ARG A 78 -10.04 7.52 -5.12
CA ARG A 78 -10.96 6.36 -4.99
C ARG A 78 -11.43 5.82 -6.34
N ILE A 79 -11.82 6.70 -7.27
CA ILE A 79 -12.21 6.30 -8.62
C ILE A 79 -11.05 5.57 -9.29
N TRP A 80 -9.84 6.13 -9.25
CA TRP A 80 -8.70 5.50 -9.90
C TRP A 80 -8.26 4.20 -9.21
N ARG A 81 -8.41 4.07 -7.89
CA ARG A 81 -8.20 2.80 -7.18
C ARG A 81 -9.16 1.73 -7.62
N GLU A 82 -10.45 2.05 -7.73
CA GLU A 82 -11.45 1.09 -8.21
C GLU A 82 -11.17 0.67 -9.66
N LEU A 83 -10.77 1.61 -10.51
CA LEU A 83 -10.37 1.34 -11.90
C LEU A 83 -9.08 0.52 -12.04
N VAL A 84 -8.21 0.51 -11.02
CA VAL A 84 -7.04 -0.38 -10.97
C VAL A 84 -7.48 -1.76 -10.47
N GLY A 85 -8.18 -1.83 -9.35
CA GLY A 85 -8.65 -3.08 -8.75
C GLY A 85 -9.57 -3.89 -9.67
N ALA A 86 -10.52 -3.24 -10.33
CA ALA A 86 -11.46 -3.89 -11.26
C ALA A 86 -10.76 -4.52 -12.47
N VAL A 87 -9.64 -3.94 -12.92
CA VAL A 87 -8.92 -4.45 -14.09
C VAL A 87 -7.92 -5.54 -13.70
N SER A 88 -7.38 -5.52 -12.48
CA SER A 88 -6.61 -6.64 -11.93
C SER A 88 -7.37 -7.98 -12.01
N LEU A 89 -8.69 -7.95 -11.89
CA LEU A 89 -9.57 -9.12 -12.08
C LEU A 89 -9.68 -9.60 -13.50
N LEU A 90 -9.77 -8.66 -14.44
CA LEU A 90 -9.81 -9.00 -15.86
C LEU A 90 -8.52 -9.69 -16.28
N GLN A 91 -7.42 -9.42 -15.58
CA GLN A 91 -6.10 -9.88 -15.95
C GLN A 91 -5.75 -11.28 -15.45
N THR A 92 -6.26 -11.74 -14.29
CA THR A 92 -5.94 -13.06 -13.72
C THR A 92 -6.72 -13.28 -12.42
N GLY A 93 -6.96 -14.54 -12.02
CA GLY A 93 -7.62 -14.93 -10.75
C GLY A 93 -6.83 -14.58 -9.49
N LEU A 94 -6.47 -13.31 -9.35
CA LEU A 94 -5.78 -12.72 -8.21
C LEU A 94 -6.65 -12.83 -6.95
N LYS A 95 -6.02 -13.18 -5.84
CA LYS A 95 -6.70 -13.34 -4.55
C LYS A 95 -5.89 -12.66 -3.45
N VAL A 96 -6.60 -12.23 -2.40
CA VAL A 96 -6.01 -11.61 -1.22
C VAL A 96 -6.37 -12.41 0.02
N ALA A 97 -5.39 -12.68 0.88
CA ALA A 97 -5.64 -13.08 2.26
C ALA A 97 -5.50 -11.86 3.17
N VAL A 98 -6.43 -11.65 4.08
CA VAL A 98 -6.39 -10.55 5.06
C VAL A 98 -6.23 -11.15 6.44
N ALA A 99 -5.11 -10.84 7.11
CA ALA A 99 -4.89 -11.24 8.48
C ALA A 99 -5.84 -10.49 9.41
N GLU A 100 -6.74 -11.24 10.02
CA GLU A 100 -7.69 -10.77 11.03
C GLU A 100 -7.11 -11.10 12.40
N ILE A 101 -6.52 -10.09 13.02
CA ILE A 101 -5.87 -10.20 14.33
C ILE A 101 -6.72 -9.41 15.32
N ASP A 102 -6.91 -9.98 16.51
CA ASP A 102 -7.58 -9.28 17.61
C ASP A 102 -6.88 -7.94 17.86
N GLY A 103 -7.64 -6.84 17.75
CA GLY A 103 -7.10 -5.47 17.86
C GLY A 103 -6.92 -4.72 16.54
N HIS A 104 -7.00 -5.39 15.37
CA HIS A 104 -6.86 -4.76 14.05
C HIS A 104 -8.03 -5.02 13.08
N PRO A 105 -9.31 -4.77 13.45
CA PRO A 105 -10.45 -4.98 12.56
C PRO A 105 -10.38 -4.14 11.27
N GLU A 106 -9.66 -3.01 11.28
CA GLU A 106 -9.47 -2.10 10.16
C GLU A 106 -8.82 -2.76 8.94
N ASN A 107 -8.05 -3.85 9.10
CA ASN A 107 -7.29 -4.46 8.02
C ASN A 107 -8.16 -4.83 6.82
N TRP A 108 -9.40 -5.25 7.08
CA TRP A 108 -10.35 -5.59 6.02
C TRP A 108 -10.86 -4.37 5.26
N ASP A 109 -11.13 -3.29 5.96
CA ASP A 109 -11.60 -2.05 5.33
C ASP A 109 -10.45 -1.38 4.57
N LEU A 110 -9.23 -1.40 5.12
CA LEU A 110 -8.00 -1.01 4.42
C LEU A 110 -7.76 -1.86 3.16
N ALA A 111 -7.99 -3.18 3.23
CA ALA A 111 -7.87 -4.07 2.09
C ALA A 111 -8.90 -3.73 1.00
N LYS A 112 -10.17 -3.58 1.36
CA LYS A 112 -11.24 -3.13 0.44
C LYS A 112 -10.91 -1.79 -0.20
N ASP A 113 -10.37 -0.87 0.58
CA ASP A 113 -10.01 0.47 0.12
C ASP A 113 -8.95 0.48 -0.98
N TYR A 114 -8.00 -0.48 -0.91
CA TYR A 114 -6.91 -0.59 -1.87
C TYR A 114 -7.23 -1.52 -3.05
N PHE A 115 -7.77 -2.71 -2.78
CA PHE A 115 -8.04 -3.74 -3.78
C PHE A 115 -9.39 -3.56 -4.50
N GLY A 116 -10.22 -2.65 -4.03
CA GLY A 116 -11.52 -2.34 -4.60
C GLY A 116 -12.59 -3.36 -4.26
N SER A 117 -13.75 -3.21 -4.89
CA SER A 117 -14.94 -4.00 -4.53
C SER A 117 -14.98 -5.41 -5.13
N CYS A 118 -14.18 -5.66 -6.18
CA CYS A 118 -14.38 -6.83 -7.02
C CYS A 118 -13.34 -7.95 -6.79
N LEU A 119 -12.21 -7.68 -6.12
CA LEU A 119 -11.13 -8.67 -5.93
C LEU A 119 -11.52 -9.71 -4.87
N PRO A 120 -11.40 -11.04 -5.12
CA PRO A 120 -11.65 -12.05 -4.09
C PRO A 120 -10.73 -11.88 -2.88
N MET A 121 -11.31 -11.67 -1.71
CA MET A 121 -10.61 -11.54 -0.44
C MET A 121 -11.14 -12.59 0.55
N GLN A 122 -10.24 -13.18 1.32
CA GLN A 122 -10.58 -14.09 2.41
C GLN A 122 -9.90 -13.65 3.71
N ARG A 123 -10.62 -13.80 4.82
CA ARG A 123 -10.07 -13.57 6.17
C ARG A 123 -9.30 -14.82 6.60
N VAL A 124 -8.16 -14.59 7.24
CA VAL A 124 -7.33 -15.64 7.84
C VAL A 124 -6.91 -15.22 9.24
N PRO A 125 -6.75 -16.17 10.19
CA PRO A 125 -6.65 -15.83 11.61
C PRO A 125 -5.31 -15.21 12.02
N THR A 126 -4.24 -15.37 11.23
CA THR A 126 -2.92 -14.86 11.60
C THR A 126 -2.14 -14.34 10.40
N ALA A 127 -1.22 -13.39 10.65
CA ALA A 127 -0.28 -12.89 9.64
C ALA A 127 0.55 -14.02 9.03
N LEU A 128 1.00 -14.98 9.85
CA LEU A 128 1.72 -16.17 9.40
C LEU A 128 0.91 -17.05 8.45
N SER A 129 -0.39 -17.26 8.75
CA SER A 129 -1.28 -18.01 7.85
C SER A 129 -1.44 -17.30 6.50
N ALA A 130 -1.55 -15.97 6.51
CA ALA A 130 -1.64 -15.17 5.30
C ALA A 130 -0.36 -15.27 4.44
N ILE A 131 0.81 -15.15 5.07
CA ILE A 131 2.13 -15.34 4.43
C ILE A 131 2.24 -16.77 3.86
N GLY A 132 1.78 -17.79 4.59
CA GLY A 132 1.74 -19.17 4.13
C GLY A 132 0.95 -19.34 2.83
N LEU A 133 -0.23 -18.74 2.72
CA LEU A 133 -1.03 -18.78 1.50
C LEU A 133 -0.33 -18.10 0.31
N VAL A 134 0.41 -16.99 0.53
CA VAL A 134 1.22 -16.34 -0.50
C VAL A 134 2.39 -17.25 -0.90
N ARG A 135 3.07 -17.86 0.08
CA ARG A 135 4.20 -18.77 -0.14
C ARG A 135 3.80 -19.99 -0.98
N GLU A 136 2.63 -20.54 -0.73
CA GLU A 136 2.05 -21.67 -1.47
C GLU A 136 1.37 -21.26 -2.79
N ALA A 137 1.42 -19.97 -3.16
CA ALA A 137 0.75 -19.42 -4.33
C ALA A 137 -0.78 -19.69 -4.38
N LYS A 138 -1.42 -19.88 -3.22
CA LYS A 138 -2.88 -20.00 -3.08
C LYS A 138 -3.57 -18.64 -3.18
N VAL A 139 -2.86 -17.58 -2.78
CA VAL A 139 -3.23 -16.18 -2.97
C VAL A 139 -2.03 -15.40 -3.50
N ASN A 140 -2.27 -14.19 -4.00
CA ASN A 140 -1.25 -13.33 -4.58
C ASN A 140 -0.76 -12.27 -3.60
N PHE A 141 -1.66 -11.81 -2.74
CA PHE A 141 -1.39 -10.76 -1.75
C PHE A 141 -1.81 -11.22 -0.36
N ALA A 142 -1.05 -10.78 0.63
CA ALA A 142 -1.48 -10.83 2.03
C ALA A 142 -1.47 -9.42 2.63
N VAL A 143 -2.55 -9.05 3.31
CA VAL A 143 -2.63 -7.84 4.13
C VAL A 143 -2.31 -8.23 5.57
N LEU A 144 -1.25 -7.62 6.11
CA LEU A 144 -0.68 -7.90 7.43
C LEU A 144 -0.80 -6.65 8.31
N PRO A 145 -0.91 -6.80 9.64
CA PRO A 145 -0.89 -5.64 10.54
C PRO A 145 0.42 -4.87 10.40
N TRP A 146 0.41 -3.60 10.82
CA TRP A 146 1.66 -2.87 11.01
C TRP A 146 2.55 -3.60 12.04
N PRO A 147 3.88 -3.67 11.85
CA PRO A 147 4.79 -4.30 12.82
C PRO A 147 4.69 -3.65 14.20
N GLU A 148 4.56 -4.46 15.24
CA GLU A 148 4.59 -4.01 16.64
C GLU A 148 5.93 -4.32 17.30
N ASP A 149 6.20 -3.67 18.43
CA ASP A 149 7.43 -3.88 19.20
C ASP A 149 7.19 -4.96 20.26
N GLN A 150 8.22 -5.76 20.54
CA GLN A 150 8.18 -6.85 21.51
C GLN A 150 7.17 -7.95 21.16
N GLU A 151 6.95 -8.22 19.87
CA GLU A 151 6.24 -9.42 19.44
C GLU A 151 7.13 -10.67 19.66
N ASP A 152 6.57 -11.75 20.22
CA ASP A 152 7.28 -13.04 20.38
C ASP A 152 7.59 -13.70 19.03
N GLN A 153 6.61 -13.65 18.11
CA GLN A 153 6.68 -14.24 16.78
C GLN A 153 6.30 -13.22 15.71
N PRO A 154 7.14 -12.20 15.49
CA PRO A 154 6.86 -11.17 14.52
C PRO A 154 6.81 -11.78 13.12
N TRP A 155 5.74 -11.48 12.38
CA TRP A 155 5.53 -12.04 11.05
C TRP A 155 6.64 -11.67 10.05
N TRP A 156 7.32 -10.54 10.27
CA TRP A 156 8.37 -10.03 9.37
C TRP A 156 9.64 -10.89 9.39
N ASP A 157 9.90 -11.64 10.47
CA ASP A 157 11.01 -12.61 10.57
C ASP A 157 10.85 -13.73 9.53
N TYR A 158 9.60 -14.03 9.15
CA TYR A 158 9.28 -15.10 8.21
C TYR A 158 9.31 -14.64 6.74
N LEU A 159 9.50 -13.34 6.46
CA LEU A 159 9.65 -12.86 5.09
C LEU A 159 11.03 -13.15 4.50
N ALA A 160 12.06 -13.14 5.35
CA ALA A 160 13.40 -13.49 4.94
C ALA A 160 13.46 -14.97 4.56
N SER A 161 13.52 -15.25 3.26
CA SER A 161 13.70 -16.59 2.73
C SER A 161 14.69 -16.54 1.58
N ASP A 162 15.58 -17.53 1.49
CA ASP A 162 16.51 -17.70 0.35
C ASP A 162 15.81 -18.28 -0.89
N SER A 163 14.53 -17.97 -1.09
CA SER A 163 13.80 -18.42 -2.28
C SER A 163 14.12 -17.53 -3.49
N GLU A 164 14.06 -18.12 -4.69
CA GLU A 164 14.27 -17.37 -5.95
C GLU A 164 13.27 -16.21 -6.13
N THR A 165 12.09 -16.30 -5.51
CA THR A 165 11.06 -15.26 -5.50
C THR A 165 10.69 -14.90 -4.05
N PRO A 166 11.43 -14.00 -3.39
CA PRO A 166 11.15 -13.64 -2.00
C PRO A 166 9.80 -12.97 -1.87
N ILE A 167 9.15 -13.17 -0.72
CA ILE A 167 7.95 -12.40 -0.36
C ILE A 167 8.44 -11.05 0.16
N GLN A 168 7.99 -9.97 -0.45
CA GLN A 168 8.38 -8.61 -0.09
C GLN A 168 7.16 -7.78 0.32
N ILE A 169 7.39 -6.81 1.19
CA ILE A 169 6.48 -5.69 1.43
C ILE A 169 6.46 -4.84 0.16
N ILE A 170 5.27 -4.49 -0.33
CA ILE A 170 5.10 -3.75 -1.58
C ILE A 170 4.21 -2.51 -1.45
N VAL A 171 3.36 -2.44 -0.42
CA VAL A 171 2.41 -1.34 -0.20
C VAL A 171 2.18 -1.13 1.29
N ARG A 172 2.02 0.12 1.70
CA ARG A 172 1.45 0.52 2.98
C ARG A 172 0.00 0.97 2.81
N LEU A 173 -0.86 0.57 3.74
CA LEU A 173 -2.26 0.97 3.83
C LEU A 173 -2.48 1.87 5.07
N PRO A 174 -3.38 2.87 5.01
CA PRO A 174 -4.14 3.27 3.82
C PRO A 174 -3.25 3.81 2.69
N HIS A 175 -3.72 3.73 1.44
CA HIS A 175 -2.96 4.15 0.26
C HIS A 175 -2.92 5.68 0.07
N GLY A 176 -3.32 6.43 1.09
CA GLY A 176 -3.26 7.88 1.15
C GLY A 176 -3.48 8.37 2.56
N ASP A 177 -2.90 9.52 2.87
CA ASP A 177 -2.97 10.14 4.19
C ASP A 177 -3.85 11.39 4.18
N ASP A 178 -4.50 11.64 5.33
CA ASP A 178 -5.14 12.92 5.58
C ASP A 178 -4.05 13.96 5.90
N PRO A 179 -4.09 15.18 5.32
CA PRO A 179 -3.15 16.24 5.67
C PRO A 179 -3.08 16.54 7.18
N ASN A 180 -4.15 16.27 7.93
CA ASN A 180 -4.24 16.50 9.37
C ASN A 180 -3.87 15.26 10.20
N GLU A 181 -3.75 14.09 9.57
CA GLU A 181 -3.42 12.81 10.23
C GLU A 181 -2.47 12.04 9.31
N LEU A 182 -1.22 12.53 9.23
CA LEU A 182 -0.14 11.81 8.57
C LEU A 182 0.22 10.58 9.41
N ASN A 183 0.43 9.42 8.78
CA ASN A 183 0.74 8.16 9.46
C ASN A 183 -0.25 7.78 10.59
N PRO A 184 -1.54 7.57 10.27
CA PRO A 184 -2.53 7.06 11.23
C PRO A 184 -2.04 5.84 12.02
N SER A 185 -2.58 5.64 13.22
CA SER A 185 -2.30 4.45 14.03
C SER A 185 -2.80 3.16 13.38
N TYR A 186 -3.89 3.24 12.61
CA TYR A 186 -4.49 2.16 11.85
C TYR A 186 -3.75 1.97 10.51
N ARG A 187 -2.68 1.16 10.52
CA ARG A 187 -1.88 0.86 9.32
C ARG A 187 -1.78 -0.62 9.08
N ALA A 188 -1.63 -0.98 7.81
CA ALA A 188 -1.36 -2.35 7.39
C ALA A 188 -0.31 -2.34 6.29
N LEU A 189 0.31 -3.49 6.07
CA LEU A 189 1.26 -3.72 4.98
C LEU A 189 0.73 -4.80 4.05
N VAL A 190 0.98 -4.63 2.76
CA VAL A 190 0.69 -5.66 1.75
C VAL A 190 1.99 -6.34 1.38
N VAL A 191 1.99 -7.67 1.41
CA VAL A 191 3.10 -8.49 0.95
C VAL A 191 2.70 -9.36 -0.24
N ALA A 192 3.67 -9.65 -1.11
CA ALA A 192 3.49 -10.51 -2.28
C ALA A 192 4.81 -11.16 -2.70
N LYS A 193 4.75 -12.21 -3.52
CA LYS A 193 5.91 -12.70 -4.30
C LYS A 193 6.13 -11.78 -5.51
N ALA A 194 6.51 -10.55 -5.21
CA ALA A 194 6.66 -9.47 -6.18
C ALA A 194 7.83 -8.58 -5.75
N GLY A 195 8.46 -7.93 -6.73
CA GLY A 195 9.53 -6.98 -6.50
C GLY A 195 9.02 -5.67 -5.91
N PHE A 196 9.85 -5.08 -5.04
CA PHE A 196 9.74 -3.68 -4.67
C PHE A 196 10.51 -2.82 -5.69
N GLU A 197 9.78 -2.00 -6.45
CA GLU A 197 10.32 -1.09 -7.48
C GLU A 197 10.35 0.37 -6.99
N GLU A 198 11.31 1.16 -7.48
CA GLU A 198 11.42 2.58 -7.17
C GLU A 198 10.24 3.37 -7.77
N SER A 199 9.54 4.14 -6.93
CA SER A 199 8.45 5.02 -7.36
C SER A 199 8.86 6.50 -7.42
N GLY A 200 10.03 6.83 -6.87
CA GLY A 200 10.62 8.17 -6.77
C GLY A 200 10.36 8.86 -5.42
N ASP A 201 9.52 8.26 -4.56
CA ASP A 201 9.33 8.66 -3.16
C ASP A 201 8.81 7.45 -2.41
N ASP A 202 9.69 6.81 -1.65
CA ASP A 202 9.56 5.44 -1.18
C ASP A 202 10.08 5.31 0.26
N ASN A 203 9.53 4.37 1.01
CA ASN A 203 10.11 3.89 2.27
C ASN A 203 10.49 2.41 2.10
N SER A 204 11.53 1.98 2.81
CA SER A 204 12.03 0.60 2.77
C SER A 204 12.12 -0.01 4.16
N PHE A 205 12.03 -1.33 4.24
CA PHE A 205 12.20 -2.10 5.46
C PHE A 205 13.48 -2.93 5.42
N LEU A 206 14.32 -2.74 6.44
CA LEU A 206 15.55 -3.47 6.65
C LEU A 206 15.38 -4.36 7.88
N MET A 207 15.48 -5.67 7.70
CA MET A 207 15.58 -6.61 8.80
C MET A 207 17.04 -6.75 9.20
N ILE A 208 17.34 -6.49 10.47
CA ILE A 208 18.68 -6.53 11.04
C ILE A 208 18.71 -7.68 12.04
N ASP A 209 19.58 -8.65 11.80
CA ASP A 209 19.85 -9.79 12.65
C ASP A 209 21.21 -9.56 13.33
N CYS A 210 21.24 -9.59 14.66
CA CYS A 210 22.42 -9.30 15.46
C CYS A 210 22.78 -10.52 16.33
N GLU A 211 24.06 -10.89 16.40
CA GLU A 211 24.54 -11.92 17.33
C GLU A 211 24.49 -11.44 18.79
N GLU A 212 24.77 -10.15 19.04
CA GLU A 212 24.67 -9.53 20.36
C GLU A 212 23.54 -8.50 20.42
N SER A 213 23.02 -8.25 21.62
CA SER A 213 21.96 -7.26 21.82
C SER A 213 22.43 -5.85 21.48
N VAL A 214 21.82 -5.25 20.45
CA VAL A 214 22.06 -3.86 20.04
C VAL A 214 20.83 -3.01 20.39
N SER A 215 21.05 -1.88 21.07
CA SER A 215 19.94 -0.98 21.40
C SER A 215 19.37 -0.29 20.14
N ARG A 216 18.05 -0.09 20.11
CA ARG A 216 17.38 0.65 19.02
C ARG A 216 17.98 2.03 18.76
N ALA A 217 18.37 2.74 19.82
CA ALA A 217 19.00 4.05 19.71
C ALA A 217 20.37 3.97 19.01
N ARG A 218 21.15 2.92 19.27
CA ARG A 218 22.42 2.66 18.57
C ARG A 218 22.17 2.34 17.10
N ILE A 219 21.18 1.49 16.78
CA ILE A 219 20.80 1.17 15.40
C ILE A 219 20.40 2.45 14.64
N ALA A 220 19.52 3.27 15.21
CA ALA A 220 19.10 4.52 14.60
C ALA A 220 20.28 5.48 14.35
N ALA A 221 21.15 5.68 15.35
CA ALA A 221 22.33 6.53 15.20
C ALA A 221 23.30 6.03 14.11
N LYS A 222 23.52 4.70 14.02
CA LYS A 222 24.34 4.11 12.96
C LYS A 222 23.69 4.20 11.58
N ALA A 223 22.35 4.11 11.50
CA ALA A 223 21.62 4.31 10.25
C ALA A 223 21.77 5.75 9.75
N GLU A 224 21.67 6.74 10.63
CA GLU A 224 21.92 8.15 10.29
C GLU A 224 23.37 8.38 9.84
N GLU A 225 24.34 7.80 10.55
CA GLU A 225 25.77 7.85 10.18
C GLU A 225 26.02 7.22 8.79
N ALA A 226 25.27 6.17 8.42
CA ALA A 226 25.30 5.56 7.10
C ALA A 226 24.56 6.37 6.00
N GLY A 227 23.94 7.50 6.36
CA GLY A 227 23.18 8.36 5.44
C GLY A 227 21.77 7.83 5.12
N LEU A 228 21.23 6.93 5.95
CA LEU A 228 19.82 6.53 5.94
C LEU A 228 18.99 7.51 6.77
N LYS A 229 17.69 7.55 6.50
CA LYS A 229 16.72 8.33 7.29
C LYS A 229 15.83 7.35 8.07
N PRO A 230 16.18 6.96 9.30
CA PRO A 230 15.34 6.06 10.09
C PRO A 230 13.98 6.70 10.38
N LEU A 231 12.90 5.91 10.29
CA LEU A 231 11.52 6.34 10.51
C LEU A 231 10.89 5.63 11.71
N SER A 232 11.09 4.31 11.82
CA SER A 232 10.60 3.51 12.94
C SER A 232 11.45 2.26 13.13
N ILE A 233 11.46 1.70 14.36
CA ILE A 233 12.15 0.44 14.69
C ILE A 233 11.25 -0.43 15.58
N SER A 234 10.98 -1.66 15.13
CA SER A 234 10.31 -2.71 15.90
C SER A 234 11.32 -3.81 16.26
N THR A 235 11.27 -4.37 17.47
CA THR A 235 12.20 -5.40 17.94
C THR A 235 11.44 -6.67 18.29
N LYS A 236 11.96 -7.83 17.88
CA LYS A 236 11.45 -9.13 18.34
C LYS A 236 11.67 -9.26 19.85
N HIS A 237 10.71 -9.81 20.58
CA HIS A 237 10.90 -10.09 21.99
C HIS A 237 12.03 -11.11 22.18
N ALA A 238 13.03 -10.76 23.01
CA ALA A 238 14.09 -11.69 23.39
C ALA A 238 13.57 -12.58 24.52
N SER A 239 13.30 -13.85 24.22
CA SER A 239 12.99 -14.83 25.27
C SER A 239 14.27 -15.41 25.87
N ASP A 240 14.25 -15.85 27.13
CA ASP A 240 15.41 -16.46 27.80
C ASP A 240 15.99 -17.70 27.06
N ALA A 241 15.24 -18.28 26.12
CA ALA A 241 15.63 -19.42 25.31
C ALA A 241 16.11 -19.07 23.89
N ASP A 242 15.84 -17.85 23.40
CA ASP A 242 16.07 -17.44 22.02
C ASP A 242 17.06 -16.26 21.99
N GLN A 243 18.29 -16.52 21.55
CA GLN A 243 19.37 -15.50 21.45
C GLN A 243 19.25 -14.62 20.20
N ASP A 244 18.18 -14.76 19.41
CA ASP A 244 17.96 -13.99 18.18
C ASP A 244 17.64 -12.51 18.50
N HIS A 245 18.61 -11.62 18.27
CA HIS A 245 18.41 -10.17 18.40
C HIS A 245 18.03 -9.55 17.05
N LYS A 246 16.72 -9.60 16.74
CA LYS A 246 16.19 -9.12 15.46
C LYS A 246 15.44 -7.80 15.57
N HIS A 247 15.72 -6.91 14.63
CA HIS A 247 15.10 -5.61 14.50
C HIS A 247 14.56 -5.39 13.09
N LEU A 248 13.40 -4.76 12.99
CA LEU A 248 12.85 -4.25 11.76
C LEU A 248 12.97 -2.73 11.75
N LEU A 249 13.82 -2.21 10.86
CA LEU A 249 14.07 -0.79 10.67
C LEU A 249 13.36 -0.29 9.42
N GLU A 250 12.44 0.67 9.58
CA GLU A 250 11.87 1.45 8.47
C GLU A 250 12.78 2.63 8.16
N VAL A 251 13.12 2.82 6.88
CA VAL A 251 13.92 3.96 6.41
C VAL A 251 13.26 4.68 5.25
N GLY A 252 13.47 5.99 5.17
CA GLY A 252 13.13 6.78 4.00
C GLY A 252 14.07 6.50 2.83
N GLY A 253 13.49 6.39 1.64
CA GLY A 253 14.15 6.08 0.37
C GLY A 253 13.92 4.65 -0.10
N TYR A 254 14.19 4.43 -1.39
CA TYR A 254 14.22 3.12 -2.02
C TYR A 254 15.54 2.40 -1.69
N MET A 255 15.46 1.25 -1.04
CA MET A 255 16.60 0.42 -0.66
C MET A 255 16.41 -1.00 -1.17
N VAL A 256 17.48 -1.56 -1.72
CA VAL A 256 17.55 -2.95 -2.17
C VAL A 256 18.78 -3.63 -1.59
N GLN A 257 18.78 -4.96 -1.63
CA GLN A 257 19.90 -5.75 -1.16
C GLN A 257 21.19 -5.31 -1.88
N GLY A 258 22.20 -4.95 -1.09
CA GLY A 258 23.50 -4.54 -1.60
C GLY A 258 23.67 -3.03 -1.89
N ASP A 259 22.66 -2.21 -1.61
CA ASP A 259 22.77 -0.74 -1.63
C ASP A 259 23.96 -0.25 -0.79
N LYS A 260 24.60 0.84 -1.22
CA LYS A 260 25.81 1.38 -0.58
C LYS A 260 25.55 1.82 0.87
N LYS A 261 24.38 2.40 1.16
CA LYS A 261 23.99 2.85 2.50
C LYS A 261 23.67 1.66 3.40
N VAL A 262 23.03 0.62 2.86
CA VAL A 262 22.77 -0.63 3.58
C VAL A 262 24.08 -1.33 3.96
N LYS A 263 25.05 -1.39 3.04
CA LYS A 263 26.40 -1.91 3.32
C LYS A 263 27.15 -1.07 4.35
N ALA A 264 27.04 0.25 4.26
CA ALA A 264 27.65 1.15 5.25
C ALA A 264 27.06 0.94 6.65
N LEU A 265 25.74 0.76 6.77
CA LEU A 265 25.10 0.42 8.04
C LEU A 265 25.61 -0.91 8.59
N LEU A 266 25.66 -1.95 7.76
CA LEU A 266 26.17 -3.26 8.17
C LEU A 266 27.61 -3.16 8.71
N LYS A 267 28.48 -2.42 8.02
CA LYS A 267 29.86 -2.17 8.46
C LYS A 267 29.94 -1.44 9.81
N LEU A 268 29.06 -0.48 10.05
CA LEU A 268 29.01 0.29 11.30
C LEU A 268 28.46 -0.51 12.48
N LEU A 269 27.65 -1.54 12.21
CA LEU A 269 27.13 -2.47 13.23
C LEU A 269 28.10 -3.61 13.50
N GLY A 270 28.87 -4.04 12.50
CA GLY A 270 29.83 -5.14 12.57
C GLY A 270 29.45 -6.23 11.56
N GLU A 271 30.17 -6.33 10.44
CA GLU A 271 29.83 -7.24 9.34
C GLU A 271 29.92 -8.74 9.70
N GLU A 272 30.78 -9.10 10.65
CA GLU A 272 31.00 -10.50 11.05
C GLU A 272 29.89 -11.04 11.97
N GLU A 273 29.28 -10.15 12.76
CA GLU A 273 28.34 -10.49 13.84
C GLU A 273 26.88 -10.16 13.48
N ASN A 274 26.63 -9.55 12.31
CA ASN A 274 25.31 -9.04 11.96
C ASN A 274 24.95 -9.32 10.50
N LYS A 275 23.65 -9.37 10.19
CA LYS A 275 23.12 -9.49 8.83
C LYS A 275 22.02 -8.47 8.59
N ILE A 276 22.02 -7.84 7.42
CA ILE A 276 20.91 -6.96 6.98
C ILE A 276 20.26 -7.54 5.72
N THR A 277 18.95 -7.74 5.80
CA THR A 277 18.10 -8.22 4.70
C THR A 277 17.07 -7.16 4.34
N CYS A 278 17.04 -6.73 3.08
CA CYS A 278 15.99 -5.84 2.58
C CYS A 278 14.72 -6.66 2.29
N ILE A 279 13.64 -6.41 3.02
CA ILE A 279 12.39 -7.19 2.91
C ILE A 279 11.28 -6.44 2.14
N GLY A 280 11.68 -5.49 1.29
CA GLY A 280 10.80 -4.67 0.48
C GLY A 280 10.53 -3.29 1.10
N GLY A 281 9.44 -2.68 0.67
CA GLY A 281 9.10 -1.31 1.02
C GLY A 281 7.77 -0.89 0.42
N TYR A 282 7.52 0.41 0.36
CA TYR A 282 6.30 0.94 -0.23
C TYR A 282 6.50 2.35 -0.78
N PRO A 283 5.77 2.71 -1.84
CA PRO A 283 5.64 4.11 -2.25
C PRO A 283 5.00 4.94 -1.14
N VAL A 284 5.61 6.07 -0.79
CA VAL A 284 5.05 6.99 0.20
C VAL A 284 3.63 7.40 -0.23
N PRO A 285 2.61 7.18 0.62
CA PRO A 285 1.22 7.51 0.31
C PRO A 285 1.06 8.99 -0.03
N SER A 286 0.26 9.28 -1.06
CA SER A 286 -0.05 10.68 -1.37
C SER A 286 -0.95 11.28 -0.30
N THR A 287 -0.68 12.53 0.07
CA THR A 287 -1.54 13.29 0.98
C THR A 287 -2.66 13.95 0.19
N TYR A 288 -3.91 13.78 0.62
CA TYR A 288 -5.06 14.44 -0.01
C TYR A 288 -6.19 14.63 1.00
N SER A 289 -6.93 15.74 0.87
CA SER A 289 -8.01 16.04 1.83
C SER A 289 -9.12 14.98 1.77
N LYS A 290 -9.39 14.34 2.91
CA LYS A 290 -10.54 13.42 3.09
C LYS A 290 -11.85 14.18 3.23
N THR A 291 -11.80 15.43 3.67
CA THR A 291 -12.97 16.28 3.91
C THR A 291 -13.19 17.25 2.75
N ILE A 292 -14.43 17.32 2.27
CA ILE A 292 -14.85 18.39 1.37
C ILE A 292 -14.92 19.67 2.22
N ILE A 293 -13.94 20.56 2.10
CA ILE A 293 -14.15 21.92 2.59
C ILE A 293 -15.25 22.49 1.70
N ALA A 294 -16.45 22.66 2.26
CA ALA A 294 -17.52 23.37 1.58
C ALA A 294 -16.97 24.75 1.24
N ARG A 295 -16.76 25.02 -0.05
CA ARG A 295 -16.64 26.41 -0.49
C ARG A 295 -17.98 27.05 -0.15
N GLU A 296 -17.99 27.95 0.82
CA GLU A 296 -19.20 28.62 1.35
C GLU A 296 -20.10 29.18 0.22
N ASP A 297 -19.54 29.44 -0.96
CA ASP A 297 -20.24 30.06 -2.09
C ASP A 297 -20.63 29.13 -3.26
N THR A 298 -20.39 27.81 -3.25
CA THR A 298 -20.60 26.99 -4.49
C THR A 298 -21.31 25.64 -4.36
N ILE A 299 -21.53 25.10 -3.16
CA ILE A 299 -22.24 23.82 -3.01
C ILE A 299 -23.62 24.09 -2.41
N PRO A 300 -24.72 23.83 -3.13
CA PRO A 300 -26.06 24.02 -2.58
C PRO A 300 -26.23 23.11 -1.36
N ASN A 301 -26.73 23.70 -0.27
CA ASN A 301 -27.08 22.96 0.94
C ASN A 301 -28.04 21.81 0.60
N ALA A 302 -27.89 20.68 1.31
CA ALA A 302 -28.85 19.59 1.23
C ALA A 302 -30.27 20.16 1.46
N PRO A 303 -31.27 19.72 0.67
CA PRO A 303 -32.65 20.18 0.87
C PRO A 303 -33.08 19.85 2.30
N LYS A 304 -33.64 20.84 2.99
CA LYS A 304 -34.23 20.61 4.32
C LYS A 304 -35.33 19.57 4.18
N ALA A 305 -35.25 18.53 5.01
CA ALA A 305 -36.24 17.45 5.09
C ALA A 305 -37.65 17.98 5.40
#